data_AF-A0A803Q0E1-F1
#
_entry.id   AF-A0A803Q0E1-F1
#
_cell.length_a   1.000
_cell.length_b   1.000
_cell.length_c   1.000
_cell.angle_alpha   90.00
_cell.angle_beta   90.00
_cell.angle_gamma   90.00
#
_symmetry.space_group_name_H-M   'P 1'
#
loop_
_entity.id
_entity.type
_entity.pdbx_description
1 polymer ?
#
loop_
_entity_poly.entity_id
_entity_poly.type
_entity_poly.pdbx_seq_one_letter_code
_entity_poly.pdbx_strand_id
1 'polypeptide(L)'
;MDVPVLDVLNVPTVSGYNNVEEVEGYQHLVDELSLKIEELEQKMIEVEQFNSSTSKKHLKASKGSSNSKDKDKEKHIPSLNKQQQEASKREAAAAKRMHDLMRQFGTILSQITRHKWAWPFMQPVDVEGLGLHDYYEVIDKPMDFNTIKNQMEANDGTRYKNVRQICGDVRLIFKNAMKYNEERSNVHVMAKTLLKKFEEKWLQFLPKVIEEEKRREEEEAEAQMNIQLVYEAAHNKMARDINNELHELDLHLEELREMVVQKCRFDLYFKLCIF
;
A
#
# COMPACT_ATOMS: atom_id res chain seq x y z
N MET A 1 60.50 26.61 -21.04
CA MET A 1 61.91 26.97 -20.83
C MET A 1 61.92 27.95 -19.68
N ASP A 2 62.42 27.69 -18.48
CA ASP A 2 63.27 26.62 -17.98
C ASP A 2 63.11 26.48 -16.46
N VAL A 3 63.57 25.33 -15.99
CA VAL A 3 63.63 24.75 -14.63
C VAL A 3 64.43 25.63 -13.64
N PRO A 4 64.14 25.55 -12.33
CA PRO A 4 65.21 25.59 -11.33
C PRO A 4 65.37 24.22 -10.66
N VAL A 5 66.62 23.79 -10.71
CA VAL A 5 67.22 22.53 -10.28
C VAL A 5 67.04 22.35 -8.78
N LEU A 6 66.56 21.16 -8.35
CA LEU A 6 66.63 20.73 -6.97
C LEU A 6 67.95 19.99 -6.77
N ASP A 7 68.82 20.58 -5.95
CA ASP A 7 70.13 20.03 -5.60
C ASP A 7 69.94 18.82 -4.67
N VAL A 8 70.70 17.77 -4.95
CA VAL A 8 70.67 16.47 -4.26
C VAL A 8 71.61 16.55 -3.05
N LEU A 9 71.34 15.70 -2.06
CA LEU A 9 72.18 15.26 -0.94
C LEU A 9 71.77 15.81 0.43
N ASN A 10 70.86 15.09 1.09
CA ASN A 10 71.18 14.61 2.42
C ASN A 10 70.47 13.29 2.73
N VAL A 11 71.23 12.20 2.74
CA VAL A 11 70.83 10.87 3.20
C VAL A 11 71.27 10.73 4.65
N PRO A 12 70.40 10.32 5.58
CA PRO A 12 70.82 9.58 6.76
C PRO A 12 70.58 8.08 6.51
N THR A 13 71.65 7.32 6.60
CA THR A 13 71.69 5.86 6.47
C THR A 13 71.44 5.17 7.82
N VAL A 14 70.57 4.14 7.76
CA VAL A 14 70.53 2.90 8.56
C VAL A 14 70.01 2.98 10.00
N SER A 15 68.88 2.32 10.26
CA SER A 15 68.85 0.99 10.93
C SER A 15 67.49 0.67 11.53
N GLY A 16 66.94 -0.51 11.20
CA GLY A 16 66.20 -1.33 12.16
C GLY A 16 64.67 -1.16 12.19
N TYR A 17 64.00 -2.19 11.66
CA TYR A 17 62.67 -2.68 12.03
C TYR A 17 61.51 -1.67 12.06
N ASN A 18 60.78 -1.54 10.96
CA ASN A 18 59.37 -1.11 10.96
C ASN A 18 58.50 -1.91 9.95
N ASN A 19 58.83 -3.19 9.71
CA ASN A 19 57.99 -4.08 8.90
C ASN A 19 56.64 -4.41 9.59
N VAL A 20 56.50 -4.17 10.89
CA VAL A 20 55.28 -4.54 11.64
C VAL A 20 54.21 -3.46 11.52
N GLU A 21 54.56 -2.17 11.70
CA GLU A 21 53.61 -1.05 11.56
C GLU A 21 53.10 -0.87 10.11
N GLU A 22 53.93 -1.12 9.08
CA GLU A 22 53.51 -1.06 7.67
C GLU A 22 52.61 -2.25 7.27
N VAL A 23 52.94 -3.46 7.73
CA VAL A 23 52.13 -4.66 7.48
C VAL A 23 50.81 -4.60 8.25
N GLU A 24 50.82 -4.07 9.48
CA GLU A 24 49.60 -3.76 10.24
C GLU A 24 48.73 -2.73 9.50
N GLY A 25 49.33 -1.75 8.80
CA GLY A 25 48.60 -0.79 7.96
C GLY A 25 47.91 -1.44 6.75
N TYR A 26 48.59 -2.32 6.02
CA TYR A 26 47.97 -3.08 4.91
C TYR A 26 46.91 -4.06 5.41
N GLN A 27 47.16 -4.70 6.55
CA GLN A 27 46.24 -5.65 7.14
C GLN A 27 44.97 -4.96 7.63
N HIS A 28 45.08 -3.79 8.26
CA HIS A 28 43.94 -2.96 8.61
C HIS A 28 43.12 -2.53 7.38
N LEU A 29 43.78 -2.20 6.26
CA LEU A 29 43.09 -1.84 5.02
C LEU A 29 42.33 -3.03 4.41
N VAL A 30 42.94 -4.22 4.45
CA VAL A 30 42.31 -5.47 3.97
C VAL A 30 41.13 -5.86 4.86
N ASP A 31 41.25 -5.69 6.18
CA ASP A 31 40.17 -5.97 7.13
C ASP A 31 38.99 -5.00 6.93
N GLU A 32 39.27 -3.71 6.68
CA GLU A 32 38.24 -2.70 6.37
C GLU A 32 37.51 -3.00 5.04
N LEU A 33 38.26 -3.39 3.99
CA LEU A 33 37.67 -3.81 2.71
C LEU A 33 36.83 -5.08 2.86
N SER A 34 37.27 -6.04 3.67
CA SER A 34 36.55 -7.29 3.91
C SER A 34 35.21 -7.03 4.61
N LEU A 35 35.18 -6.16 5.61
CA LEU A 35 33.93 -5.75 6.28
C LEU A 35 32.97 -5.03 5.32
N LYS A 36 33.49 -4.21 4.41
CA LYS A 36 32.68 -3.52 3.39
C LYS A 36 32.05 -4.50 2.39
N ILE A 37 32.81 -5.53 1.99
CA ILE A 37 32.32 -6.59 1.09
C ILE A 37 31.18 -7.37 1.75
N GLU A 38 31.32 -7.75 3.03
CA GLU A 38 30.26 -8.43 3.78
C GLU A 38 28.97 -7.58 3.88
N GLU A 39 29.11 -6.27 4.11
CA GLU A 39 27.96 -5.34 4.13
C GLU A 39 27.26 -5.26 2.76
N LEU A 40 28.03 -5.21 1.66
CA LEU A 40 27.52 -5.17 0.30
C LEU A 40 26.83 -6.47 -0.11
N GLU A 41 27.39 -7.62 0.26
CA GLU A 41 26.77 -8.93 0.03
C GLU A 41 25.39 -9.01 0.71
N GLN A 42 25.28 -8.51 1.94
CA GLN A 42 24.01 -8.49 2.67
C GLN A 42 22.97 -7.57 1.99
N LYS A 43 23.38 -6.38 1.52
CA LYS A 43 22.51 -5.47 0.75
C LYS A 43 22.10 -6.07 -0.60
N MET A 44 22.98 -6.82 -1.27
CA MET A 44 22.69 -7.50 -2.53
C MET A 44 21.63 -8.59 -2.36
N ILE A 45 21.70 -9.37 -1.27
CA ILE A 45 20.70 -10.40 -0.95
C ILE A 45 19.31 -9.78 -0.77
N GLU A 46 19.21 -8.61 -0.12
CA GLU A 46 17.94 -7.89 0.04
C GLU A 46 17.35 -7.45 -1.31
N VAL A 47 18.21 -6.95 -2.21
CA VAL A 47 17.84 -6.55 -3.57
C VAL A 47 17.33 -7.75 -4.40
N GLU A 48 17.99 -8.90 -4.29
CA GLU A 48 17.70 -10.11 -5.06
C GLU A 48 16.43 -10.85 -4.58
N GLN A 49 16.19 -10.86 -3.27
CA GLN A 49 14.95 -11.37 -2.68
C GLN A 49 13.72 -10.56 -3.13
N PHE A 50 13.86 -9.23 -3.27
CA PHE A 50 12.81 -8.37 -3.79
C PHE A 50 12.46 -8.73 -5.25
N ASN A 51 13.45 -8.87 -6.13
CA ASN A 51 13.24 -9.25 -7.55
C ASN A 51 12.57 -10.63 -7.73
N SER A 52 12.90 -11.57 -6.83
CA SER A 52 12.30 -12.91 -6.80
C SER A 52 10.83 -12.89 -6.34
N SER A 53 10.45 -11.92 -5.50
CA SER A 53 9.08 -11.78 -4.97
C SER A 53 8.12 -11.11 -5.96
N THR A 54 8.61 -10.15 -6.77
CA THR A 54 7.86 -9.50 -7.86
C THR A 54 7.67 -10.42 -9.06
N SER A 55 8.66 -11.24 -9.42
CA SER A 55 8.54 -12.20 -10.54
C SER A 55 7.44 -13.26 -10.33
N LYS A 56 7.11 -13.62 -9.07
CA LYS A 56 6.03 -14.57 -8.78
C LYS A 56 4.62 -14.00 -8.96
N LYS A 57 4.44 -12.67 -8.98
CA LYS A 57 3.14 -12.03 -9.25
C LYS A 57 2.87 -11.77 -10.74
N HIS A 58 3.88 -11.82 -11.60
CA HIS A 58 3.78 -11.33 -12.98
C HIS A 58 3.55 -12.39 -14.08
N LEU A 59 3.36 -13.68 -13.74
CA LEU A 59 3.13 -14.75 -14.73
C LEU A 59 1.68 -14.85 -15.28
N LYS A 60 0.82 -13.86 -15.04
CA LYS A 60 -0.52 -13.77 -15.67
C LYS A 60 -0.76 -12.44 -16.38
N ALA A 61 0.14 -12.01 -17.24
CA ALA A 61 -0.18 -11.16 -18.39
C ALA A 61 1.05 -11.05 -19.29
N SER A 62 1.09 -11.84 -20.37
CA SER A 62 2.11 -11.73 -21.41
C SER A 62 1.54 -11.04 -22.64
N LYS A 63 2.17 -9.95 -23.07
CA LYS A 63 2.80 -9.74 -24.39
C LYS A 63 2.90 -8.25 -24.73
N GLY A 64 4.12 -7.78 -24.99
CA GLY A 64 4.35 -6.48 -25.62
C GLY A 64 5.81 -6.04 -25.53
N SER A 65 6.49 -6.02 -26.68
CA SER A 65 7.93 -5.85 -26.87
C SER A 65 8.43 -4.41 -26.70
N SER A 66 9.64 -4.30 -26.14
CA SER A 66 10.76 -3.39 -26.43
C SER A 66 10.50 -1.96 -26.97
N ASN A 67 11.00 -0.95 -26.25
CA ASN A 67 12.22 -0.22 -26.67
C ASN A 67 12.64 0.83 -25.65
N SER A 68 13.94 0.82 -25.35
CA SER A 68 14.66 1.81 -24.57
C SER A 68 14.59 3.19 -25.21
N LYS A 69 14.29 4.22 -24.40
CA LYS A 69 14.83 5.57 -24.61
C LYS A 69 14.86 6.32 -23.29
N ASP A 70 16.06 6.35 -22.78
CA ASP A 70 16.58 7.15 -21.69
C ASP A 70 16.21 8.63 -21.88
N LYS A 71 15.43 9.17 -20.93
CA LYS A 71 15.32 10.60 -20.65
C LYS A 71 14.96 10.76 -19.19
N ASP A 72 16.00 11.07 -18.44
CA ASP A 72 16.01 11.62 -17.10
C ASP A 72 14.90 12.67 -16.90
N LYS A 73 13.83 12.21 -16.24
CA LYS A 73 12.83 13.06 -15.58
C LYS A 73 12.65 12.43 -14.22
N GLU A 74 13.44 12.90 -13.28
CA GLU A 74 13.28 12.64 -11.86
C GLU A 74 11.89 13.17 -11.44
N LYS A 75 10.86 12.35 -11.65
CA LYS A 75 9.53 12.59 -11.13
C LYS A 75 9.67 12.56 -9.62
N HIS A 76 9.31 13.65 -8.96
CA HIS A 76 9.31 13.80 -7.51
C HIS A 76 8.62 12.61 -6.84
N ILE A 77 9.40 11.63 -6.36
CA ILE A 77 8.88 10.47 -5.64
C ILE A 77 8.33 10.98 -4.31
N PRO A 78 7.03 10.79 -4.01
CA PRO A 78 6.46 11.20 -2.74
C PRO A 78 7.08 10.40 -1.59
N SER A 79 7.45 11.05 -0.48
CA SER A 79 7.90 10.32 0.71
C SER A 79 6.78 9.46 1.29
N LEU A 80 7.13 8.41 2.04
CA LEU A 80 6.16 7.51 2.70
C LEU A 80 5.19 8.29 3.62
N ASN A 81 5.69 9.34 4.28
CA ASN A 81 4.88 10.24 5.11
C ASN A 81 3.85 11.03 4.28
N LYS A 82 4.21 11.45 3.06
CA LYS A 82 3.30 12.12 2.14
C LYS A 82 2.20 11.17 1.64
N GLN A 83 2.56 9.91 1.35
CA GLN A 83 1.58 8.87 0.96
C GLN A 83 0.55 8.59 2.07
N GLN A 84 0.98 8.54 3.34
CA GLN A 84 0.07 8.35 4.47
C GLN A 84 -0.93 9.51 4.62
N GLN A 85 -0.46 10.75 4.43
CA GLN A 85 -1.33 11.93 4.48
C GLN A 85 -2.34 11.95 3.31
N GLU A 86 -1.91 11.56 2.11
CA GLU A 86 -2.79 11.42 0.94
C GLU A 86 -3.83 10.31 1.13
N ALA A 87 -3.46 9.19 1.75
CA ALA A 87 -4.39 8.11 2.10
C ALA A 87 -5.49 8.59 3.06
N SER A 88 -5.13 9.32 4.12
CA SER A 88 -6.11 9.89 5.05
C SER A 88 -7.07 10.87 4.37
N LYS A 89 -6.56 11.74 3.48
CA LYS A 89 -7.40 12.67 2.71
C LYS A 89 -8.37 11.95 1.77
N ARG A 90 -7.91 10.90 1.09
CA ARG A 90 -8.73 10.06 0.20
C ARG A 90 -9.85 9.37 0.97
N GLU A 91 -9.52 8.76 2.11
CA GLU A 91 -10.51 8.09 2.97
C GLU A 91 -11.57 9.09 3.46
N ALA A 92 -11.16 10.28 3.91
CA ALA A 92 -12.08 11.33 4.33
C ALA A 92 -13.00 11.80 3.19
N ALA A 93 -12.47 11.94 1.97
CA ALA A 93 -13.26 12.29 0.79
C ALA A 93 -14.27 11.19 0.44
N ALA A 94 -13.85 9.92 0.44
CA ALA A 94 -14.72 8.77 0.21
C ALA A 94 -15.84 8.67 1.27
N ALA A 95 -15.50 8.87 2.54
CA ALA A 95 -16.46 8.89 3.64
C ALA A 95 -17.51 10.01 3.46
N LYS A 96 -17.08 11.21 3.07
CA LYS A 96 -17.99 12.32 2.79
C LYS A 96 -18.96 12.00 1.65
N ARG A 97 -18.45 11.43 0.55
CA ARG A 97 -19.27 11.05 -0.62
C ARG A 97 -20.27 9.95 -0.28
N MET A 98 -19.85 8.94 0.49
CA MET A 98 -20.76 7.91 1.00
C MET A 98 -21.84 8.50 1.91
N HIS A 99 -21.48 9.44 2.79
CA HIS A 99 -22.45 10.14 3.63
C HIS A 99 -23.47 10.94 2.78
N ASP A 100 -23.01 11.60 1.72
CA ASP A 100 -23.90 12.31 0.78
C ASP A 100 -24.85 11.35 0.04
N LEU A 101 -24.39 10.15 -0.33
CA LEU A 101 -25.25 9.09 -0.87
C LEU A 101 -26.27 8.60 0.15
N MET A 102 -25.87 8.38 1.40
CA MET A 102 -26.78 7.97 2.48
C MET A 102 -27.85 9.04 2.74
N ARG A 103 -27.48 10.33 2.72
CA ARG A 103 -28.43 11.44 2.82
C ARG A 103 -29.42 11.47 1.66
N GLN A 104 -28.94 11.27 0.43
CA GLN A 104 -29.81 11.17 -0.75
C GLN A 104 -30.76 9.97 -0.65
N PHE A 105 -30.25 8.81 -0.22
CA PHE A 105 -31.06 7.61 0.00
C PHE A 105 -32.13 7.82 1.08
N GLY A 106 -31.83 8.63 2.11
CA GLY A 106 -32.83 9.03 3.11
C GLY A 106 -34.08 9.69 2.50
N THR A 107 -33.96 10.35 1.34
CA THR A 107 -35.12 10.88 0.60
C THR A 107 -36.00 9.76 0.02
N ILE A 108 -35.39 8.68 -0.47
CA ILE A 108 -36.12 7.49 -0.94
C ILE A 108 -36.85 6.85 0.24
N LEU A 109 -36.16 6.67 1.36
CA LEU A 109 -36.74 6.12 2.57
C LEU A 109 -37.94 6.95 3.04
N SER A 110 -37.82 8.27 3.08
CA SER A 110 -38.91 9.19 3.41
C SER A 110 -40.13 9.05 2.49
N GLN A 111 -39.91 8.82 1.19
CA GLN A 111 -41.02 8.60 0.25
C GLN A 111 -41.74 7.28 0.50
N ILE A 112 -41.02 6.23 0.91
CA ILE A 112 -41.62 4.94 1.26
C ILE A 112 -42.37 5.04 2.59
N THR A 113 -41.78 5.65 3.63
CA THR A 113 -42.40 5.77 4.96
C THR A 113 -43.61 6.70 5.00
N ARG A 114 -43.71 7.66 4.08
CA ARG A 114 -44.90 8.52 3.93
C ARG A 114 -46.06 7.85 3.19
N HIS A 115 -45.87 6.66 2.66
CA HIS A 115 -46.95 5.95 1.96
C HIS A 115 -48.05 5.54 2.95
N LYS A 116 -49.32 5.63 2.56
CA LYS A 116 -50.48 5.27 3.40
C LYS A 116 -50.47 3.83 3.93
N TRP A 117 -49.64 2.96 3.37
CA TRP A 117 -49.48 1.56 3.77
C TRP A 117 -48.21 1.28 4.56
N ALA A 118 -47.43 2.31 4.90
CA ALA A 118 -46.17 2.13 5.63
C ALA A 118 -46.37 1.86 7.12
N TRP A 119 -47.52 2.23 7.69
CA TRP A 119 -47.77 2.24 9.13
C TRP A 119 -47.45 0.91 9.86
N PRO A 120 -47.69 -0.31 9.32
CA PRO A 120 -47.35 -1.56 10.03
C PRO A 120 -45.84 -1.80 10.16
N PHE A 121 -45.05 -1.09 9.36
CA PHE A 121 -43.61 -1.29 9.23
C PHE A 121 -42.81 -0.19 9.94
N MET A 122 -43.49 0.74 10.61
CA MET A 122 -42.86 1.91 11.21
C MET A 122 -42.18 1.60 12.54
N GLN A 123 -42.67 0.62 13.29
CA GLN A 123 -42.17 0.23 14.60
C GLN A 123 -41.94 -1.28 14.64
N PRO A 124 -41.12 -1.78 15.59
CA PRO A 124 -41.01 -3.21 15.83
C PRO A 124 -42.39 -3.85 16.01
N VAL A 125 -42.53 -5.10 15.55
CA VAL A 125 -43.79 -5.84 15.69
C VAL A 125 -44.07 -6.07 17.18
N ASP A 126 -45.24 -5.61 17.64
CA ASP A 126 -45.73 -5.83 19.00
C ASP A 126 -46.27 -7.26 19.13
N VAL A 127 -45.36 -8.21 19.28
CA VAL A 127 -45.71 -9.65 19.32
C VAL A 127 -46.59 -10.00 20.51
N GLU A 128 -46.41 -9.32 21.66
CA GLU A 128 -47.22 -9.55 22.86
C GLU A 128 -48.62 -8.99 22.68
N GLY A 129 -48.75 -7.72 22.26
CA GLY A 129 -50.03 -7.08 22.04
C GLY A 129 -50.87 -7.71 20.92
N LEU A 130 -50.21 -8.36 19.95
CA LEU A 130 -50.87 -9.09 18.85
C LEU A 130 -51.04 -10.59 19.11
N GLY A 131 -50.52 -11.14 20.22
CA GLY A 131 -50.61 -12.56 20.55
C GLY A 131 -49.84 -13.48 19.59
N LEU A 132 -48.72 -13.02 19.05
CA LEU A 132 -47.90 -13.71 18.05
C LEU A 132 -46.79 -14.54 18.72
N HIS A 133 -47.15 -15.71 19.25
CA HIS A 133 -46.25 -16.53 20.06
C HIS A 133 -45.09 -17.17 19.27
N ASP A 134 -45.26 -17.37 17.96
CA ASP A 134 -44.31 -18.02 17.05
C ASP A 134 -43.45 -17.02 16.24
N TYR A 135 -43.65 -15.71 16.43
CA TYR A 135 -43.01 -14.70 15.57
C TYR A 135 -41.49 -14.81 15.54
N TYR A 136 -40.83 -14.97 16.69
CA TYR A 136 -39.37 -15.09 16.76
C TYR A 136 -38.86 -16.49 16.41
N GLU A 137 -39.74 -17.49 16.30
CA GLU A 137 -39.39 -18.81 15.75
C GLU A 137 -39.36 -18.77 14.21
N VAL A 138 -40.25 -17.96 13.63
CA VAL A 138 -40.36 -17.79 12.18
C VAL A 138 -39.42 -16.69 11.65
N ILE A 139 -39.22 -15.61 12.38
CA ILE A 139 -38.47 -14.41 11.95
C ILE A 139 -37.17 -14.26 12.73
N ASP A 140 -36.05 -14.57 12.05
CA ASP A 140 -34.71 -14.59 12.64
C ASP A 140 -34.19 -13.19 13.04
N LYS A 141 -34.43 -12.19 12.19
CA LYS A 141 -33.98 -10.80 12.38
C LYS A 141 -35.14 -9.84 12.15
N PRO A 142 -35.91 -9.49 13.19
CA PRO A 142 -36.92 -8.44 13.12
C PRO A 142 -36.33 -7.12 12.65
N MET A 143 -37.10 -6.34 11.89
CA MET A 143 -36.67 -5.03 11.38
C MET A 143 -37.88 -4.14 11.09
N ASP A 144 -37.69 -2.83 11.24
CA ASP A 144 -38.69 -1.79 11.02
C ASP A 144 -38.02 -0.46 10.64
N PHE A 145 -38.80 0.50 10.15
CA PHE A 145 -38.27 1.78 9.66
C PHE A 145 -37.67 2.66 10.75
N ASN A 146 -38.16 2.61 11.99
CA ASN A 146 -37.58 3.39 13.08
C ASN A 146 -36.23 2.79 13.50
N THR A 147 -36.09 1.47 13.53
CA THR A 147 -34.79 0.82 13.77
C THR A 147 -33.78 1.23 12.69
N ILE A 148 -34.15 1.18 11.41
CA ILE A 148 -33.28 1.65 10.32
C ILE A 148 -32.91 3.12 10.51
N LYS A 149 -33.89 3.99 10.81
CA LYS A 149 -33.64 5.43 11.00
C LYS A 149 -32.66 5.68 12.15
N ASN A 150 -32.87 5.02 13.29
CA ASN A 150 -31.99 5.14 14.45
C ASN A 150 -30.58 4.68 14.10
N GLN A 151 -30.44 3.57 13.36
CA GLN A 151 -29.13 3.07 12.94
C GLN A 151 -28.45 3.95 11.87
N MET A 152 -29.20 4.68 11.05
CA MET A 152 -28.63 5.70 10.15
C MET A 152 -28.03 6.89 10.94
N GLU A 153 -28.63 7.24 12.07
CA GLU A 153 -28.24 8.40 12.89
C GLU A 153 -27.24 8.05 14.01
N ALA A 154 -27.10 6.75 14.35
CA ALA A 154 -26.27 6.23 15.43
C ALA A 154 -24.82 6.76 15.43
N ASN A 155 -24.22 6.89 16.61
CA ASN A 155 -22.84 7.37 16.80
C ASN A 155 -21.98 6.41 17.64
N ASP A 156 -22.51 5.24 17.98
CA ASP A 156 -21.96 4.21 18.87
C ASP A 156 -21.26 3.06 18.13
N GLY A 157 -20.92 3.27 16.85
CA GLY A 157 -20.31 2.25 15.99
C GLY A 157 -21.30 1.28 15.32
N THR A 158 -22.59 1.33 15.68
CA THR A 158 -23.62 0.53 14.99
C THR A 158 -24.09 1.15 13.67
N ARG A 159 -23.65 2.38 13.37
CA ARG A 159 -24.03 3.12 12.15
C ARG A 159 -23.77 2.33 10.88
N TYR A 160 -24.71 2.41 9.95
CA TYR A 160 -24.51 1.88 8.59
C TYR A 160 -23.28 2.49 7.92
N LYS A 161 -22.47 1.62 7.29
CA LYS A 161 -21.24 1.98 6.59
C LYS A 161 -21.49 2.41 5.15
N ASN A 162 -22.57 1.92 4.54
CA ASN A 162 -22.92 2.23 3.16
C ASN A 162 -24.42 2.07 2.91
N VAL A 163 -24.89 2.61 1.79
CA VAL A 163 -26.30 2.56 1.40
C VAL A 163 -26.82 1.13 1.18
N ARG A 164 -25.96 0.19 0.74
CA ARG A 164 -26.39 -1.19 0.51
C ARG A 164 -26.83 -1.89 1.79
N GLN A 165 -26.22 -1.58 2.93
CA GLN A 165 -26.65 -2.11 4.22
C GLN A 165 -28.06 -1.63 4.58
N ILE A 166 -28.34 -0.33 4.43
CA ILE A 166 -29.69 0.24 4.65
C ILE A 166 -30.70 -0.44 3.72
N CYS A 167 -30.35 -0.59 2.44
CA CYS A 167 -31.17 -1.24 1.43
C CYS A 167 -31.47 -2.71 1.78
N GLY A 168 -30.49 -3.43 2.35
CA GLY A 168 -30.66 -4.78 2.88
C GLY A 168 -31.72 -4.85 3.97
N ASP A 169 -31.66 -3.94 4.94
CA ASP A 169 -32.62 -3.92 6.04
C ASP A 169 -34.01 -3.43 5.60
N VAL A 170 -34.13 -2.51 4.64
CA VAL A 170 -35.45 -2.15 4.06
C VAL A 170 -36.09 -3.36 3.37
N ARG A 171 -35.31 -4.15 2.63
CA ARG A 171 -35.82 -5.40 2.04
C ARG A 171 -36.21 -6.41 3.10
N LEU A 172 -35.47 -6.47 4.21
CA LEU A 172 -35.72 -7.38 5.31
C LEU A 172 -37.07 -7.11 5.97
N ILE A 173 -37.44 -5.84 6.19
CA ILE A 173 -38.79 -5.45 6.67
C ILE A 173 -39.87 -6.17 5.87
N PHE A 174 -39.84 -6.01 4.54
CA PHE A 174 -40.89 -6.53 3.68
C PHE A 174 -40.81 -8.05 3.50
N LYS A 175 -39.60 -8.61 3.44
CA LYS A 175 -39.40 -10.06 3.37
C LYS A 175 -39.93 -10.75 4.64
N ASN A 176 -39.65 -10.21 5.82
CA ASN A 176 -40.17 -10.73 7.08
C ASN A 176 -41.70 -10.67 7.12
N ALA A 177 -42.28 -9.53 6.71
CA ALA A 177 -43.72 -9.39 6.63
C ALA A 177 -44.36 -10.41 5.68
N MET A 178 -43.79 -10.62 4.49
CA MET A 178 -44.29 -11.60 3.54
C MET A 178 -44.03 -13.06 3.96
N LYS A 179 -42.97 -13.32 4.73
CA LYS A 179 -42.64 -14.65 5.28
C LYS A 179 -43.62 -15.05 6.38
N TYR A 180 -43.93 -14.12 7.28
CA TYR A 180 -44.79 -14.39 8.43
C TYR A 180 -46.28 -14.39 8.07
N ASN A 181 -46.70 -13.50 7.17
CA ASN A 181 -48.12 -13.32 6.86
C ASN A 181 -48.52 -14.04 5.56
N GLU A 182 -49.69 -14.68 5.56
CA GLU A 182 -50.28 -15.32 4.38
C GLU A 182 -50.40 -14.35 3.19
N GLU A 183 -50.25 -14.87 1.95
CA GLU A 183 -50.17 -14.06 0.73
C GLU A 183 -51.34 -13.10 0.49
N ARG A 184 -52.53 -13.47 0.97
CA ARG A 184 -53.77 -12.70 0.79
C ARG A 184 -54.06 -11.74 1.95
N SER A 185 -53.28 -11.79 3.02
CA SER A 185 -53.44 -10.87 4.14
C SER A 185 -53.12 -9.44 3.72
N ASN A 186 -53.76 -8.47 4.39
CA ASN A 186 -53.51 -7.05 4.12
C ASN A 186 -52.02 -6.69 4.29
N VAL A 187 -51.37 -7.18 5.35
CA VAL A 187 -49.95 -6.89 5.63
C VAL A 187 -49.03 -7.43 4.53
N HIS A 188 -49.29 -8.65 4.04
CA HIS A 188 -48.51 -9.21 2.92
C HIS A 188 -48.66 -8.37 1.65
N VAL A 189 -49.89 -8.00 1.28
CA VAL A 189 -50.16 -7.17 0.10
C VAL A 189 -49.52 -5.79 0.22
N MET A 190 -49.57 -5.19 1.42
CA MET A 190 -48.92 -3.92 1.73
C MET A 190 -47.40 -4.02 1.58
N ALA A 191 -46.78 -5.07 2.14
CA ALA A 191 -45.35 -5.32 2.06
C ALA A 191 -44.89 -5.51 0.61
N LYS A 192 -45.57 -6.36 -0.16
CA LYS A 192 -45.28 -6.61 -1.57
C LYS A 192 -45.37 -5.32 -2.41
N THR A 193 -46.37 -4.50 -2.14
CA THR A 193 -46.56 -3.23 -2.86
C THR A 193 -45.47 -2.22 -2.54
N LEU A 194 -45.13 -2.06 -1.26
CA LEU A 194 -44.09 -1.13 -0.84
C LEU A 194 -42.69 -1.58 -1.28
N LEU A 195 -42.41 -2.89 -1.23
CA LEU A 195 -41.17 -3.45 -1.76
C LEU A 195 -41.02 -3.13 -3.25
N LYS A 196 -42.08 -3.33 -4.06
CA LYS A 196 -42.05 -2.96 -5.48
C LYS A 196 -41.70 -1.48 -5.69
N LYS A 197 -42.38 -0.58 -4.97
CA LYS A 197 -42.11 0.86 -5.04
C LYS A 197 -40.69 1.22 -4.59
N PHE A 198 -40.19 0.52 -3.57
CA PHE A 198 -38.84 0.68 -3.09
C PHE A 198 -37.82 0.26 -4.16
N GLU A 199 -37.98 -0.91 -4.77
CA GLU A 199 -37.06 -1.40 -5.82
C GLU A 199 -37.07 -0.49 -7.05
N GLU A 200 -38.22 0.06 -7.45
CA GLU A 200 -38.30 1.04 -8.55
C GLU A 200 -37.45 2.30 -8.25
N LYS A 201 -37.51 2.82 -7.02
CA LYS A 201 -36.69 3.96 -6.60
C LYS A 201 -35.23 3.60 -6.41
N TRP A 202 -34.96 2.41 -5.87
CA TRP A 202 -33.61 1.88 -5.73
C TRP A 202 -32.93 1.75 -7.08
N LEU A 203 -33.62 1.24 -8.09
CA LEU A 203 -33.08 1.08 -9.44
C LEU A 203 -32.67 2.42 -10.07
N GLN A 204 -33.43 3.49 -9.80
CA GLN A 204 -33.08 4.86 -10.24
C GLN A 204 -31.86 5.42 -9.50
N PHE A 205 -31.65 5.00 -8.24
CA PHE A 205 -30.54 5.47 -7.41
C PHE A 205 -29.27 4.65 -7.57
N LEU A 206 -29.40 3.37 -7.92
CA LEU A 206 -28.33 2.39 -8.03
C LEU A 206 -27.15 2.85 -8.91
N PRO A 207 -27.34 3.53 -10.06
CA PRO A 207 -26.22 4.04 -10.84
C PRO A 207 -25.26 4.93 -10.04
N LYS A 208 -25.77 5.78 -9.14
CA LYS A 208 -24.92 6.64 -8.29
C LYS A 208 -24.09 5.84 -7.29
N VAL A 209 -24.64 4.73 -6.79
CA VAL A 209 -23.93 3.84 -5.87
C VAL A 209 -22.82 3.10 -6.60
N ILE A 210 -23.12 2.59 -7.80
CA ILE A 210 -22.14 1.90 -8.65
C ILE A 210 -21.00 2.83 -9.06
N GLU A 211 -21.33 4.08 -9.43
CA GLU A 211 -20.34 5.09 -9.78
C GLU A 211 -19.38 5.39 -8.61
N GLU A 212 -19.89 5.52 -7.39
CA GLU A 212 -19.06 5.70 -6.20
C GLU A 212 -18.17 4.48 -5.91
N GLU A 213 -18.73 3.27 -6.04
CA GLU A 213 -17.98 2.03 -5.83
C GLU A 213 -16.84 1.91 -6.85
N LYS A 214 -17.13 2.15 -8.13
CA LYS A 214 -16.13 2.17 -9.19
C LYS A 214 -15.04 3.21 -8.93
N ARG A 215 -15.42 4.42 -8.52
CA ARG A 215 -14.44 5.45 -8.17
C ARG A 215 -13.56 5.01 -7.00
N ARG A 216 -14.13 4.38 -5.98
CA ARG A 216 -13.36 3.89 -4.82
C ARG A 216 -12.35 2.82 -5.24
N GLU A 217 -12.76 1.89 -6.12
CA GLU A 217 -11.88 0.88 -6.68
C GLU A 217 -10.73 1.50 -7.50
N GLU A 218 -11.02 2.49 -8.34
CA GLU A 218 -10.01 3.22 -9.12
C GLU A 218 -9.03 3.99 -8.22
N GLU A 219 -9.54 4.72 -7.22
CA GLU A 219 -8.72 5.46 -6.25
C GLU A 219 -7.83 4.51 -5.41
N GLU A 220 -8.32 3.32 -5.04
CA GLU A 220 -7.54 2.29 -4.34
C GLU A 220 -6.47 1.65 -5.24
N ALA A 221 -6.80 1.36 -6.50
CA ALA A 221 -5.85 0.82 -7.47
C ALA A 221 -4.72 1.82 -7.75
N GLU A 222 -5.05 3.11 -7.91
CA GLU A 222 -4.06 4.18 -8.07
C GLU A 222 -3.17 4.29 -6.82
N ALA A 223 -3.76 4.21 -5.62
CA ALA A 223 -3.00 4.24 -4.37
C ALA A 223 -1.99 3.09 -4.28
N GLN A 224 -2.42 1.88 -4.63
CA GLN A 224 -1.55 0.70 -4.64
C GLN A 224 -0.42 0.84 -5.66
N MET A 225 -0.73 1.37 -6.85
CA MET A 225 0.27 1.65 -7.88
C MET A 225 1.30 2.69 -7.40
N ASN A 226 0.84 3.76 -6.76
CA ASN A 226 1.73 4.80 -6.22
C ASN A 226 2.64 4.27 -5.12
N ILE A 227 2.13 3.41 -4.22
CA ILE A 227 2.94 2.74 -3.20
C ILE A 227 3.99 1.83 -3.86
N GLN A 228 3.60 1.06 -4.89
CA GLN A 228 4.53 0.21 -5.62
C GLN A 228 5.66 1.01 -6.28
N LEU A 229 5.33 2.14 -6.91
CA LEU A 229 6.31 3.03 -7.53
C LEU A 229 7.30 3.61 -6.51
N VAL A 230 6.84 3.93 -5.29
CA VAL A 230 7.72 4.40 -4.21
C VAL A 230 8.71 3.31 -3.79
N TYR A 231 8.24 2.07 -3.62
CA TYR A 231 9.12 0.94 -3.30
C TYR A 231 10.12 0.65 -4.41
N GLU A 232 9.67 0.64 -5.66
CA GLU A 232 10.53 0.43 -6.83
C GLU A 232 11.59 1.51 -6.95
N ALA A 233 11.23 2.78 -6.73
CA ALA A 233 12.19 3.88 -6.75
C ALA A 233 13.22 3.79 -5.61
N ALA A 234 12.80 3.38 -4.42
CA ALA A 234 13.71 3.17 -3.28
C ALA A 234 14.71 2.05 -3.58
N HIS A 235 14.23 0.95 -4.17
CA HIS A 235 15.06 -0.18 -4.57
C HIS A 235 16.04 0.18 -5.70
N ASN A 236 15.58 0.88 -6.74
CA ASN A 236 16.44 1.39 -7.82
C ASN A 236 17.51 2.37 -7.32
N LYS A 237 17.22 3.14 -6.27
CA LYS A 237 18.22 3.99 -5.62
C LYS A 237 19.27 3.13 -4.91
N MET A 238 18.83 2.16 -4.09
CA MET A 238 19.73 1.25 -3.40
C MET A 238 20.65 0.49 -4.37
N ALA A 239 20.12 0.00 -5.50
CA ALA A 239 20.92 -0.67 -6.52
C ALA A 239 22.00 0.25 -7.13
N ARG A 240 21.69 1.54 -7.34
CA ARG A 240 22.67 2.53 -7.81
C ARG A 240 23.75 2.80 -6.76
N ASP A 241 23.33 2.95 -5.50
CA ASP A 241 24.24 3.20 -4.38
C ASP A 241 25.22 2.02 -4.21
N ILE A 242 24.73 0.77 -4.30
CA ILE A 242 25.56 -0.45 -4.29
C ILE A 242 26.55 -0.45 -5.46
N ASN A 243 26.11 -0.14 -6.67
CA ASN A 243 27.00 -0.14 -7.84
C ASN A 243 28.12 0.91 -7.71
N ASN A 244 27.82 2.06 -7.12
CA ASN A 244 28.81 3.09 -6.86
C ASN A 244 29.81 2.63 -5.78
N GLU A 245 29.33 2.04 -4.67
CA GLU A 245 30.20 1.48 -3.62
C GLU A 245 31.12 0.38 -4.17
N LEU A 246 30.61 -0.47 -5.07
CA LEU A 246 31.42 -1.50 -5.75
C LEU A 246 32.52 -0.88 -6.62
N HIS A 247 32.21 0.19 -7.35
CA HIS A 247 33.20 0.88 -8.20
C HIS A 247 34.32 1.50 -7.37
N GLU A 248 33.99 2.12 -6.23
CA GLU A 248 34.99 2.67 -5.31
C GLU A 248 35.88 1.58 -4.72
N LEU A 249 35.33 0.38 -4.42
CA LEU A 249 36.14 -0.75 -3.95
C LEU A 249 37.11 -1.25 -5.03
N ASP A 250 36.67 -1.34 -6.28
CA ASP A 250 37.54 -1.71 -7.41
C ASP A 250 38.72 -0.73 -7.56
N LEU A 251 38.49 0.57 -7.38
CA LEU A 251 39.55 1.59 -7.41
C LEU A 251 40.56 1.40 -6.27
N HIS A 252 40.10 1.17 -5.03
CA HIS A 252 40.98 0.91 -3.88
C HIS A 252 41.79 -0.38 -4.06
N LEU A 253 41.20 -1.43 -4.63
CA LEU A 253 41.91 -2.68 -4.91
C LEU A 253 43.03 -2.49 -5.94
N GLU A 254 42.81 -1.67 -6.98
CA GLU A 254 43.85 -1.36 -7.96
C GLU A 254 44.98 -0.51 -7.35
N GLU A 255 44.66 0.45 -6.48
CA GLU A 255 45.67 1.21 -5.73
C GLU A 255 46.51 0.32 -4.82
N LEU A 256 45.87 -0.57 -4.06
CA LEU A 256 46.55 -1.53 -3.19
C LEU A 256 47.46 -2.45 -4.02
N ARG A 257 46.96 -2.93 -5.16
CA ARG A 257 47.73 -3.76 -6.10
C ARG A 257 48.97 -3.02 -6.60
N GLU A 258 48.84 -1.77 -7.02
CA GLU A 258 49.98 -0.97 -7.49
C GLU A 258 50.98 -0.69 -6.36
N MET A 259 50.53 -0.39 -5.14
CA MET A 259 51.42 -0.24 -3.99
C MET A 259 52.22 -1.52 -3.70
N VAL A 260 51.57 -2.68 -3.67
CA VAL A 260 52.24 -3.97 -3.44
C VAL A 260 53.24 -4.27 -4.56
N VAL A 261 52.87 -4.04 -5.82
CA VAL A 261 53.77 -4.24 -6.98
C VAL A 261 54.99 -3.32 -6.88
N GLN A 262 54.80 -2.04 -6.54
CA GLN A 262 55.89 -1.08 -6.38
C GLN A 262 56.83 -1.49 -5.24
N LYS A 263 56.29 -1.93 -4.09
CA LYS A 263 57.10 -2.40 -2.96
C LYS A 263 57.90 -3.66 -3.33
N CYS A 264 57.25 -4.64 -3.98
CA CYS A 264 57.94 -5.85 -4.44
C CYS A 264 59.08 -5.54 -5.41
N ARG A 265 58.88 -4.57 -6.33
CA ARG A 265 59.95 -4.08 -7.21
C ARG A 265 61.08 -3.46 -6.42
N PHE A 266 60.79 -2.59 -5.46
CA PHE A 266 61.79 -1.93 -4.63
C PHE A 266 62.64 -2.94 -3.85
N ASP A 267 62.01 -3.92 -3.20
CA ASP A 267 62.71 -4.95 -2.44
C ASP A 267 63.56 -5.87 -3.33
N LEU A 268 63.11 -6.16 -4.56
CA LEU A 268 63.87 -6.95 -5.52
C LEU A 268 65.12 -6.18 -5.99
N TYR A 269 64.97 -4.89 -6.31
CA TYR A 269 66.09 -4.01 -6.66
C TYR A 269 67.09 -3.89 -5.50
N PHE A 270 66.60 -3.72 -4.27
CA PHE A 270 67.45 -3.63 -3.09
C PHE A 270 68.23 -4.92 -2.83
N LYS A 271 67.60 -6.10 -3.01
CA LYS A 271 68.28 -7.40 -2.92
C LYS A 271 69.32 -7.63 -4.02
N LEU A 272 69.06 -7.13 -5.24
CA LEU A 272 70.00 -7.21 -6.37
C LEU A 272 71.22 -6.28 -6.21
N CYS A 273 71.10 -5.19 -5.46
CA CYS A 273 72.20 -4.24 -5.24
C CYS A 273 73.12 -4.61 -4.06
N ILE A 274 72.77 -5.63 -3.26
CA ILE A 274 73.54 -6.05 -2.06
C ILE A 274 74.43 -7.29 -2.34
N PHE A 275 74.33 -7.89 -3.52
CA PHE A 275 75.26 -8.94 -4.01
C PHE A 275 76.12 -8.41 -5.16
#